data_AF-A0A8J8E931-F1
#
_entry.id   AF-A0A8J8E931-F1
#
_cell.length_a   1.000
_cell.length_b   1.000
_cell.length_c   1.000
_cell.angle_alpha   90.00
_cell.angle_beta   90.00
_cell.angle_gamma   90.00
#
_symmetry.space_group_name_H-M   'P 1'
#
loop_
_entity.id
_entity.type
_entity.pdbx_description
1 polymer ?
#
loop_
_entity_poly.entity_id
_entity_poly.type
_entity_poly.pdbx_seq_one_letter_code
_entity_poly.pdbx_strand_id
1 'polypeptide(L)'
;MAGNGKRIVKTKAIISSILIALYVGAVFLTISSAIAAHRGSFLGEPAKKLLQLHVHYGMVMLALIAIHLYLNWGMFKNELKVLRS
;
A
#
# COMPACT_ATOMS: atom_id res chain seq x y z
N MET A 1 34.70 -0.26 -3.30
CA MET A 1 33.35 -0.78 -3.66
C MET A 1 32.23 -0.21 -2.76
N ALA A 2 32.25 1.08 -2.37
CA ALA A 2 31.30 1.65 -1.39
C ALA A 2 30.04 2.32 -2.00
N GLY A 3 29.91 2.33 -3.34
CA GLY A 3 28.83 3.07 -4.03
C GLY A 3 27.50 2.32 -4.17
N ASN A 4 27.49 0.99 -4.17
CA ASN A 4 26.28 0.20 -4.47
C ASN A 4 25.30 0.12 -3.29
N GLY A 5 25.79 0.08 -2.05
CA GLY A 5 24.93 -0.01 -0.86
C GLY A 5 24.01 1.20 -0.68
N LYS A 6 24.53 2.43 -0.90
CA LYS A 6 23.73 3.66 -0.78
C LYS A 6 22.61 3.75 -1.83
N ARG A 7 22.84 3.27 -3.06
CA ARG A 7 21.81 3.26 -4.12
C ARG A 7 20.68 2.28 -3.78
N ILE A 8 21.00 1.09 -3.29
CA ILE A 8 20.00 0.07 -2.91
C ILE A 8 19.13 0.58 -1.74
N VAL A 9 19.74 1.18 -0.72
CA VAL A 9 19.00 1.75 0.43
C VAL A 9 18.10 2.90 -0.02
N LYS A 10 18.60 3.79 -0.90
CA LYS A 10 17.81 4.92 -1.41
C LYS A 10 16.61 4.44 -2.25
N THR A 11 16.80 3.44 -3.10
CA THR A 11 15.71 2.83 -3.88
C THR A 11 14.68 2.16 -2.97
N LYS A 12 15.11 1.41 -1.95
CA LYS A 12 14.20 0.80 -0.97
C LYS A 12 13.41 1.85 -0.19
N ALA A 13 14.04 2.95 0.22
CA ALA A 13 13.38 4.05 0.91
C ALA A 13 12.31 4.73 0.04
N ILE A 14 12.65 5.04 -1.22
CA ILE A 14 11.70 5.65 -2.17
C ILE A 14 10.49 4.73 -2.40
N ILE A 15 10.73 3.43 -2.62
CA ILE A 15 9.66 2.46 -2.81
C ILE A 15 8.78 2.37 -1.55
N SER A 16 9.38 2.35 -0.36
CA SER A 16 8.66 2.34 0.92
C SER A 16 7.79 3.60 1.10
N SER A 17 8.31 4.79 0.78
CA SER A 17 7.55 6.04 0.86
C SER A 17 6.39 6.10 -0.13
N ILE A 18 6.58 5.63 -1.36
CA ILE A 18 5.50 5.52 -2.36
C ILE A 18 4.40 4.59 -1.84
N LEU A 19 4.81 3.48 -1.23
CA LEU A 19 3.89 2.51 -0.65
C LEU A 19 3.09 3.04 0.54
N ILE A 20 3.70 3.86 1.40
CA ILE A 20 2.97 4.54 2.48
C ILE A 20 1.90 5.47 1.91
N ALA A 21 2.23 6.28 0.90
CA ALA A 21 1.27 7.20 0.29
C ALA A 21 0.07 6.44 -0.31
N LEU A 22 0.35 5.33 -0.99
CA LEU A 22 -0.68 4.46 -1.56
C LEU A 22 -1.53 3.79 -0.47
N TYR A 23 -0.91 3.32 0.62
CA TYR A 23 -1.63 2.76 1.76
C TYR A 23 -2.55 3.78 2.44
N VAL A 24 -2.12 5.03 2.58
CA VAL A 24 -3.01 6.08 3.11
C VAL A 24 -4.20 6.31 2.17
N GLY A 25 -3.98 6.30 0.85
CA GLY A 25 -5.07 6.33 -0.14
C GLY A 25 -6.03 5.15 -0.02
N ALA A 26 -5.52 3.95 0.30
CA ALA A 26 -6.31 2.74 0.56
C ALA A 26 -7.33 2.94 1.65
N VAL A 27 -6.82 3.39 2.79
CA VAL A 27 -7.57 3.56 4.01
C VAL A 27 -8.62 4.62 3.79
N PHE A 28 -8.26 5.71 3.11
CA PHE A 28 -9.21 6.75 2.74
C PHE A 28 -10.36 6.21 1.87
N LEU A 29 -10.06 5.52 0.76
CA LEU A 29 -11.08 4.93 -0.11
C LEU A 29 -11.97 3.91 0.61
N THR A 30 -11.39 3.13 1.52
CA THR A 30 -12.10 2.14 2.32
C THR A 30 -13.09 2.82 3.27
N ILE A 31 -12.64 3.85 4.00
CA ILE A 31 -13.49 4.64 4.91
C ILE A 31 -14.59 5.37 4.12
N SER A 32 -14.24 6.03 3.02
CA SER A 32 -15.22 6.72 2.15
C SER A 32 -16.29 5.77 1.63
N SER A 33 -15.91 4.57 1.20
CA SER A 33 -16.84 3.55 0.70
C SER A 33 -17.73 2.99 1.82
N ALA A 34 -17.16 2.73 3.00
CA ALA A 34 -17.90 2.27 4.16
C ALA A 34 -18.94 3.31 4.62
N ILE A 35 -18.55 4.58 4.70
CA ILE A 35 -19.48 5.67 5.06
C ILE A 35 -20.57 5.81 4.00
N ALA A 36 -20.20 5.76 2.71
CA ALA A 36 -21.17 5.85 1.61
C ALA A 36 -22.15 4.66 1.59
N ALA A 37 -21.72 3.46 1.97
CA ALA A 37 -22.59 2.29 2.08
C ALA A 37 -23.67 2.48 3.16
N HIS A 38 -23.35 3.19 4.26
CA HIS A 38 -24.32 3.46 5.33
C HIS A 38 -25.15 4.73 5.12
N ARG A 39 -24.63 5.75 4.43
CA ARG A 39 -25.31 7.04 4.22
C ARG A 39 -25.84 7.26 2.80
N GLY A 40 -25.65 6.31 1.89
CA GLY A 40 -26.02 6.40 0.47
C GLY A 40 -25.10 7.29 -0.38
N SER A 41 -24.38 8.23 0.23
CA SER A 41 -23.39 9.09 -0.41
C SER A 41 -22.26 9.50 0.55
N PHE A 42 -21.12 9.89 -0.01
CA PHE A 42 -20.00 10.48 0.74
C PHE A 42 -19.38 11.60 -0.11
N LEU A 43 -19.20 12.79 0.49
CA LEU A 43 -18.75 14.02 -0.20
C LEU A 43 -19.58 14.40 -1.45
N GLY A 44 -20.89 14.12 -1.43
CA GLY A 44 -21.79 14.39 -2.57
C GLY A 44 -21.74 13.37 -3.70
N GLU A 45 -20.85 12.37 -3.62
CA GLU A 45 -20.77 11.28 -4.60
C GLU A 45 -21.61 10.07 -4.15
N PRO A 46 -22.39 9.46 -5.08
CA PRO A 46 -23.22 8.31 -4.76
C PRO A 46 -22.38 7.07 -4.49
N ALA A 47 -22.85 6.21 -3.57
CA ALA A 47 -22.15 5.00 -3.15
C ALA A 47 -21.69 4.10 -4.31
N LYS A 48 -22.48 4.01 -5.39
CA LYS A 48 -22.13 3.22 -6.59
C LYS A 48 -20.84 3.68 -7.28
N LYS A 49 -20.61 4.99 -7.34
CA LYS A 49 -19.42 5.57 -8.00
C LYS A 49 -18.19 5.41 -7.12
N LEU A 50 -18.34 5.56 -5.81
CA LEU A 50 -17.29 5.25 -4.83
C LEU A 50 -16.95 3.75 -4.80
N LEU A 51 -17.93 2.87 -4.94
CA LEU A 51 -17.71 1.43 -5.02
C LEU A 51 -16.93 1.04 -6.29
N GLN A 52 -17.26 1.63 -7.45
CA GLN A 52 -16.47 1.43 -8.67
C GLN A 52 -15.03 1.93 -8.51
N LEU A 53 -14.85 3.09 -7.86
CA LEU A 53 -13.54 3.63 -7.54
C LEU A 53 -12.77 2.66 -6.62
N HIS A 54 -13.41 2.15 -5.58
CA HIS A 54 -12.82 1.17 -4.67
C HIS A 54 -12.39 -0.09 -5.42
N VAL A 55 -13.22 -0.65 -6.30
CA VAL A 55 -12.88 -1.87 -7.05
C VAL A 55 -11.71 -1.64 -8.01
N HIS A 56 -11.70 -0.52 -8.73
CA HIS A 56 -10.64 -0.21 -9.68
C HIS A 56 -9.30 0.05 -8.98
N TYR A 57 -9.29 0.91 -7.96
CA TYR A 57 -8.08 1.24 -7.23
C TYR A 57 -7.66 0.13 -6.27
N GLY A 58 -8.60 -0.68 -5.76
CA GLY A 58 -8.32 -1.83 -4.89
C GLY A 58 -7.53 -2.93 -5.60
N MET A 59 -7.75 -3.18 -6.89
CA MET A 59 -6.91 -4.09 -7.67
C MET A 59 -5.48 -3.57 -7.83
N VAL A 60 -5.33 -2.27 -8.13
CA VAL A 60 -4.01 -1.61 -8.20
C VAL A 60 -3.29 -1.72 -6.84
N MET A 61 -4.04 -1.54 -5.77
CA MET A 61 -3.54 -1.63 -4.39
C MET A 61 -3.06 -3.03 -4.01
N LEU A 62 -3.81 -4.07 -4.38
CA LEU A 62 -3.42 -5.46 -4.20
C LEU A 62 -2.11 -5.78 -4.91
N ALA A 63 -1.94 -5.31 -6.16
CA ALA A 63 -0.70 -5.47 -6.90
C ALA A 63 0.49 -4.79 -6.19
N LEU A 64 0.28 -3.59 -5.66
CA LEU A 64 1.31 -2.84 -4.93
C LEU A 64 1.68 -3.50 -3.59
N ILE A 65 0.69 -4.03 -2.86
CA ILE A 65 0.91 -4.80 -1.62
C ILE A 65 1.73 -6.06 -1.94
N ALA A 66 1.42 -6.77 -3.03
CA ALA A 66 2.18 -7.94 -3.45
C ALA A 66 3.64 -7.59 -3.78
N ILE A 67 3.87 -6.50 -4.52
CA ILE A 67 5.22 -5.99 -4.81
C ILE A 67 5.95 -5.61 -3.52
N HIS A 68 5.26 -4.97 -2.58
CA HIS A 68 5.84 -4.60 -1.29
C HIS A 68 6.25 -5.82 -0.46
N LEU A 69 5.35 -6.80 -0.34
CA LEU A 69 5.62 -8.05 0.34
C LEU A 69 6.83 -8.75 -0.29
N TYR A 70 6.89 -8.80 -1.63
CA TYR A 70 8.01 -9.38 -2.35
C TYR A 70 9.34 -8.65 -2.07
N LEU A 71 9.35 -7.32 -2.14
CA LEU A 71 10.55 -6.50 -1.91
C LEU A 71 11.01 -6.50 -0.44
N ASN A 72 10.07 -6.65 0.50
CA ASN A 72 10.35 -6.75 1.94
C ASN A 72 10.57 -8.19 2.42
N TRP A 73 10.25 -9.20 1.60
CA TRP A 73 10.46 -10.62 1.91
C TRP A 73 11.92 -10.92 2.28
N GLY A 74 12.86 -10.21 1.64
CA GLY A 74 14.28 -10.31 1.95
C GLY A 74 14.66 -9.76 3.33
N MET A 75 14.02 -8.69 3.80
CA MET A 75 14.23 -8.19 5.18
C MET A 75 13.56 -9.09 6.20
N PHE A 76 12.34 -9.56 5.91
CA PHE A 76 11.60 -10.46 6.79
C PHE A 76 12.36 -11.77 7.07
N LYS A 77 13.01 -12.34 6.05
CA LYS A 77 13.89 -13.51 6.20
C LYS A 77 15.12 -13.23 7.05
N ASN A 78 15.70 -12.03 6.96
CA ASN A 78 16.86 -11.65 7.75
C ASN A 78 16.49 -11.38 9.20
N GLU A 79 15.36 -10.71 9.47
CA GLU A 79 14.83 -10.50 10.83
C GLU A 79 14.41 -11.81 11.50
N LEU A 80 13.76 -12.72 10.77
CA LEU A 80 13.43 -14.07 11.27
C LEU A 80 14.67 -14.90 11.64
N LYS A 81 15.80 -14.64 10.99
CA LYS A 81 17.07 -15.33 11.26
C LYS A 81 17.74 -14.79 12.53
N VAL A 82 17.61 -13.49 12.79
CA VAL A 82 18.06 -12.84 14.03
C VAL A 82 17.21 -13.27 15.22
N LEU A 83 15.88 -13.41 15.04
CA LEU A 83 14.98 -13.88 16.10
C LEU A 83 15.10 -15.39 16.40
N ARG A 84 15.77 -16.16 15.54
CA ARG A 84 16.04 -17.60 15.72
C ARG A 84 17.47 -17.87 16.22
N SER A 85 18.34 -16.87 16.23
CA SER A 85 19.70 -16.93 16.79
C SER A 85 19.69 -16.52 18.26
#